data_AF-I8UA26-F1
#
_entry.id   AF-I8UA26-F1
#
_cell.length_a   1.000
_cell.length_b   1.000
_cell.length_c   1.000
_cell.angle_alpha   90.00
_cell.angle_beta   90.00
_cell.angle_gamma   90.00
#
_symmetry.space_group_name_H-M   'P 1'
#
loop_
_entity.id
_entity.type
_entity.pdbx_description
1 polymer ?
#
loop_
_entity_poly.entity_id
_entity_poly.type
_entity_poly.pdbx_seq_one_letter_code
_entity_poly.pdbx_strand_id
1 'polypeptide(L)' 'MEPGGITAKDIDKYRTKNQLIWHEVNDVKIMQLVPTEINKRFGHLGGVGEINAGAFEPGGVAKK' A
#
# COMPACT_ATOMS: atom_id res chain seq x y z
N MET A 1 -24.11 0.07 8.05
CA MET A 1 -23.40 -0.96 8.83
C MET A 1 -23.10 -0.38 10.20
N GLU A 2 -23.24 -1.17 11.26
CA GLU A 2 -22.84 -0.76 12.61
C GLU A 2 -21.30 -0.78 12.72
N PRO A 3 -20.65 0.24 13.32
CA PRO A 3 -19.22 0.20 13.62
C PRO A 3 -18.88 -1.03 14.47
N GLY A 4 -17.79 -1.73 14.13
CA GLY A 4 -17.35 -2.93 14.87
C GLY A 4 -17.99 -4.25 14.47
N GLY A 5 -18.96 -4.25 13.54
CA GLY A 5 -19.55 -5.48 13.00
C GLY A 5 -18.67 -6.23 11.99
N ILE A 6 -17.53 -5.66 11.60
CA ILE A 6 -16.56 -6.29 10.69
C ILE A 6 -15.37 -6.79 11.49
N THR A 7 -15.07 -8.08 11.35
CA THR A 7 -13.89 -8.69 11.98
C THR A 7 -12.69 -8.67 11.03
N ALA A 8 -11.49 -8.85 11.58
CA ALA A 8 -10.28 -9.03 10.76
C ALA A 8 -10.40 -10.21 9.77
N LYS A 9 -11.15 -11.26 10.14
CA LYS A 9 -11.40 -12.43 9.28
C LYS A 9 -12.30 -12.08 8.09
N ASP A 10 -13.24 -11.16 8.26
CA ASP A 10 -14.10 -10.70 7.17
C ASP A 10 -13.31 -9.85 6.18
N ILE A 11 -12.40 -9.02 6.68
CA ILE A 11 -11.44 -8.26 5.85
C ILE A 11 -10.54 -9.22 5.06
N ASP A 12 -10.00 -10.27 5.69
CA ASP A 12 -9.12 -11.22 4.99
C ASP A 12 -9.87 -12.02 3.90
N LYS A 13 -11.10 -12.47 4.19
CA LYS A 13 -11.97 -13.10 3.20
C LYS A 13 -12.27 -12.16 2.03
N TYR A 14 -12.63 -10.91 2.33
CA TYR A 14 -12.92 -9.90 1.32
C TYR A 14 -11.70 -9.64 0.44
N ARG A 15 -10.53 -9.41 1.06
CA ARG A 15 -9.27 -9.15 0.36
C ARG A 15 -8.89 -10.30 -0.56
N THR A 16 -8.96 -11.54 -0.08
CA THR A 16 -8.64 -12.74 -0.86
C THR A 16 -9.61 -12.95 -2.02
N LYS A 17 -10.93 -12.81 -1.76
CA LYS A 17 -11.97 -12.95 -2.78
C LYS A 17 -11.82 -11.94 -3.91
N ASN A 18 -11.44 -10.71 -3.58
CA ASN A 18 -11.31 -9.61 -4.55
C ASN A 18 -9.89 -9.41 -5.06
N GLN A 19 -8.96 -10.32 -4.73
CA GLN A 19 -7.55 -10.25 -5.14
C GLN A 19 -6.90 -8.90 -4.84
N LEU A 20 -7.15 -8.38 -3.63
CA LEU A 20 -6.60 -7.13 -3.14
C LEU A 20 -5.36 -7.40 -2.29
N ILE A 21 -4.45 -6.44 -2.22
CA ILE A 21 -3.32 -6.45 -1.30
C ILE A 21 -3.18 -5.12 -0.59
N TRP A 22 -2.56 -5.14 0.60
CA TRP A 22 -2.22 -3.92 1.31
C TRP A 22 -1.05 -3.24 0.60
N HIS A 23 -1.25 -1.98 0.27
CA HIS A 23 -0.23 -1.09 -0.28
C HIS A 23 -0.04 0.06 0.69
N GLU A 24 1.19 0.24 1.15
CA GLU A 24 1.62 1.41 1.91
C GLU A 24 1.78 2.59 0.94
N VAL A 25 1.11 3.69 1.24
CA VAL A 25 1.18 4.89 0.38
C VAL A 25 2.40 5.72 0.77
N ASN A 26 2.90 6.57 -0.14
CA ASN A 26 4.19 7.28 -0.03
C ASN A 26 4.43 8.05 1.29
N ASP A 27 3.39 8.38 2.04
CA ASP A 27 3.48 9.14 3.29
C ASP A 27 3.76 8.27 4.53
N VAL A 28 3.81 6.93 4.38
CA VAL A 28 4.08 5.94 5.45
C VAL A 28 3.06 6.02 6.60
N LYS A 29 1.92 6.67 6.39
CA LYS A 29 0.90 6.88 7.44
C LYS A 29 -0.35 6.06 7.21
N ILE A 30 -0.65 5.79 5.95
CA ILE A 30 -1.85 5.10 5.54
C ILE A 30 -1.50 3.86 4.73
N MET A 31 -2.38 2.85 4.85
CA MET A 31 -2.37 1.69 3.98
C MET A 31 -3.72 1.58 3.29
N GLN A 32 -3.69 1.18 2.03
CA GLN A 32 -4.88 1.02 1.21
C GLN A 32 -4.92 -0.37 0.62
N LEU A 33 -6.12 -0.90 0.41
CA LEU A 33 -6.30 -2.12 -0.38
C LEU A 33 -6.33 -1.75 -1.86
N VAL A 34 -5.41 -2.33 -2.63
CA VAL A 34 -5.33 -2.14 -4.08
C VAL A 34 -5.38 -3.49 -4.79
N PRO A 35 -5.89 -3.55 -6.03
CA PRO A 35 -5.84 -4.78 -6.84
C PRO A 35 -4.42 -5.29 -7.02
N THR A 36 -4.24 -6.61 -6.89
CA THR A 36 -2.93 -7.27 -7.03
C THR A 36 -2.30 -6.99 -8.40
N GLU A 37 -3.11 -6.96 -9.47
CA GLU A 37 -2.61 -6.66 -10.82
C GLU A 37 -2.00 -5.25 -10.92
N ILE A 38 -2.67 -4.27 -10.32
CA ILE A 38 -2.20 -2.88 -10.27
C ILE A 38 -0.89 -2.82 -9.51
N ASN A 39 -0.85 -3.36 -8.29
CA ASN A 39 0.37 -3.32 -7.47
C ASN A 39 1.54 -4.13 -8.06
N LYS A 40 1.27 -5.16 -8.89
CA LYS A 40 2.32 -5.89 -9.60
C LYS A 40 2.90 -5.10 -10.77
N ARG A 41 2.10 -4.22 -11.37
CA ARG A 41 2.47 -3.45 -12.58
C ARG A 41 3.29 -2.22 -12.24
N PHE A 42 3.06 -1.62 -11.08
CA PHE A 42 3.92 -0.59 -10.53
C PHE A 42 5.03 -1.28 -9.73
N GLY A 43 6.29 -0.90 -9.95
CA GLY A 43 7.37 -1.29 -9.03
C GLY A 43 7.10 -0.72 -7.64
N HIS A 44 7.86 -1.17 -6.63
CA HIS A 44 7.92 -0.38 -5.40
C HIS A 44 8.35 1.04 -5.78
N LEU A 45 7.65 2.02 -5.23
CA LEU A 45 7.95 3.44 -5.36
C LEU A 45 7.72 4.03 -3.95
N GLY A 46 8.73 4.70 -3.42
CA GLY A 46 8.76 5.17 -2.04
C GLY A 46 9.10 4.09 -1.02
N GLY A 47 9.13 4.49 0.26
CA GLY A 47 9.47 3.65 1.40
C GLY A 47 10.93 3.74 1.83
N VAL A 48 11.23 3.18 3.01
CA VAL A 48 12.55 3.28 3.66
C VAL A 48 13.68 2.72 2.79
N GLY A 49 13.41 1.69 1.98
CA GLY A 49 14.40 1.12 1.06
C GLY A 49 14.86 2.08 -0.03
N GLU A 50 13.93 2.82 -0.64
CA GLU A 50 14.25 3.78 -1.70
C GLU A 50 14.79 5.11 -1.13
N ILE A 51 14.31 5.53 0.04
CA ILE A 51 14.89 6.65 0.80
C ILE A 51 16.35 6.34 1.16
N ASN A 52 16.63 5.14 1.67
CA ASN A 52 17.99 4.72 2.03
C ASN A 52 18.90 4.51 0.82
N ALA A 53 18.33 4.17 -0.35
CA ALA A 53 19.06 4.09 -1.61
C ALA A 53 19.33 5.48 -2.25
N GLY A 54 18.87 6.57 -1.62
CA GLY A 54 19.07 7.93 -2.11
C GLY A 54 18.17 8.33 -3.29
N ALA A 55 17.10 7.58 -3.55
CA ALA A 55 16.16 7.86 -4.65
C ALA A 55 15.27 9.09 -4.39
N PHE A 56 15.13 9.51 -3.12
CA PHE A 56 14.30 10.63 -2.68
C PHE A 56 15.00 11.47 -1.61
N GLU A 57 14.91 12.79 -1.72
CA GLU A 57 15.24 13.72 -0.63
C GLU A 57 14.03 13.85 0.32
N PRO A 58 14.21 14.14 1.63
CA PRO A 58 13.10 14.39 2.53
C PRO A 58 12.23 15.55 2.01
N GLY A 59 11.05 15.22 1.48
CA GLY A 59 10.12 16.20 0.89
C GLY A 59 10.25 16.43 -0.63
N GLY A 60 11.08 15.67 -1.35
CA GLY A 60 11.27 15.78 -2.80
C GLY A 60 10.63 14.64 -3.59
N VAL A 61 10.20 14.93 -4.83
CA VAL A 61 9.79 13.91 -5.83
C VAL A 61 11.01 13.19 -6.43
N ALA A 62 10.82 11.93 -6.85
CA ALA A 62 11.86 11.07 -7.41
C ALA A 62 12.69 11.80 -8.48
N LYS A 63 14.02 11.76 -8.38
CA LYS A 63 14.89 12.20 -9.49
C LYS A 63 14.89 11.12 -10.56
N LYS A 64 14.54 11.52 -11.78
CA LYS A 64 14.55 10.70 -13.00
C LYS A 64 15.96 10.38 -13.45
#